data_AF-A0A935MW95-F1
#
_entry.id   AF-A0A935MW95-F1
#
_cell.length_a   1.000
_cell.length_b   1.000
_cell.length_c   1.000
_cell.angle_alpha   90.00
_cell.angle_beta   90.00
_cell.angle_gamma   90.00
#
_symmetry.space_group_name_H-M   'P 1'
#
loop_
_entity.id
_entity.type
_entity.pdbx_description
1 polymer ?
#
loop_
_entity_poly.entity_id
_entity_poly.type
_entity_poly.pdbx_seq_one_letter_code
_entity_poly.pdbx_strand_id
1 'polypeptide(L)'
;MPSPATRCRYNLLTRQAFELYFRHLKPDGVLAIHITNRYLDLRPVIKTAADFLKRPVRIVDDAGDSDQGTFRSRWAVIAQDDTFFCHDGFADAKLLADKPGFKPWQDDYSSLFAVLQ
;
A
#
# COMPACT_ATOMS: atom_id res chain seq x y z
N MET A 1 34.16 -16.07 -3.48
CA MET A 1 32.83 -16.03 -2.84
C MET A 1 31.99 -14.99 -3.58
N PRO A 2 31.10 -15.36 -4.51
CA PRO A 2 30.33 -14.35 -5.24
C PRO A 2 29.22 -13.79 -4.34
N SER A 3 29.12 -12.46 -4.29
CA SER A 3 28.05 -11.70 -3.66
C SER A 3 26.66 -12.15 -4.18
N PRO A 4 25.62 -12.27 -3.33
CA PRO A 4 24.28 -12.53 -3.82
C PRO A 4 23.81 -11.28 -4.54
N ALA A 5 24.01 -11.27 -5.85
CA ALA A 5 23.43 -10.30 -6.76
C ALA A 5 21.94 -10.19 -6.45
N THR A 6 21.55 -9.05 -5.88
CA THR A 6 20.15 -8.65 -5.75
C THR A 6 19.55 -8.72 -7.14
N ARG A 7 18.78 -9.78 -7.39
CA ARG A 7 18.00 -9.93 -8.60
C ARG A 7 16.94 -8.84 -8.54
N CYS A 8 17.22 -7.67 -9.09
CA CYS A 8 16.24 -6.59 -9.25
C CYS A 8 15.18 -7.07 -10.23
N ARG A 9 14.19 -7.81 -9.73
CA ARG A 9 12.93 -8.01 -10.45
C ARG A 9 12.15 -6.71 -10.34
N TYR A 10 11.77 -6.16 -11.49
CA TYR A 10 11.00 -4.93 -11.63
C TYR A 10 9.58 -5.16 -11.08
N ASN A 11 9.40 -5.04 -9.77
CA ASN A 11 8.11 -5.23 -9.13
C ASN A 11 7.86 -4.10 -8.14
N LEU A 12 6.88 -3.26 -8.47
CA LEU A 12 6.56 -2.03 -7.75
C LEU A 12 5.78 -2.27 -6.46
N LEU A 13 5.36 -3.52 -6.19
CA LEU A 13 4.50 -3.89 -5.06
C LEU A 13 5.15 -4.95 -4.14
N THR A 14 6.49 -4.98 -4.06
CA THR A 14 7.24 -5.85 -3.14
C THR A 14 7.73 -5.09 -1.93
N ARG A 15 8.06 -5.83 -0.86
CA ARG A 15 8.72 -5.29 0.34
C ARG A 15 9.89 -4.36 0.01
N GLN A 16 10.76 -4.78 -0.91
CA GLN A 16 11.93 -3.99 -1.33
C GLN A 16 11.52 -2.71 -2.05
N ALA A 17 10.45 -2.73 -2.84
CA ALA A 17 9.93 -1.52 -3.49
C ALA A 17 9.38 -0.53 -2.44
N PHE A 18 8.62 -1.01 -1.47
CA PHE A 18 8.13 -0.16 -0.37
C PHE A 18 9.29 0.42 0.47
N GLU A 19 10.30 -0.39 0.82
CA GLU A 19 11.53 0.08 1.49
C GLU A 19 12.23 1.17 0.66
N LEU A 20 12.30 1.00 -0.67
CA LEU A 20 12.90 1.98 -1.57
C LEU A 20 12.09 3.28 -1.62
N TYR A 21 10.75 3.21 -1.67
CA TYR A 21 9.89 4.40 -1.67
C TYR A 21 10.11 5.22 -0.40
N PHE A 22 10.08 4.57 0.78
CA PHE A 22 10.32 5.25 2.04
C PHE A 22 11.74 5.79 2.20
N ARG A 23 12.75 5.18 1.56
CA ARG A 23 14.12 5.74 1.54
C ARG A 23 14.20 7.08 0.81
N HIS A 24 13.37 7.28 -0.21
CA HIS A 24 13.36 8.52 -1.02
C HIS A 24 12.35 9.55 -0.51
N LEU A 25 11.50 9.18 0.44
CA LEU A 25 10.60 10.11 1.11
C LEU A 25 11.35 10.94 2.16
N LYS A 26 10.80 12.12 2.47
CA LYS A 26 11.22 12.88 3.64
C LYS A 26 10.94 12.08 4.93
N PRO A 27 11.61 12.39 6.06
CA PRO A 27 11.40 11.68 7.32
C PRO A 27 9.94 11.63 7.80
N ASP A 28 9.15 12.64 7.46
CA ASP A 28 7.71 12.82 7.73
C ASP A 28 6.83 12.52 6.50
N GLY A 29 7.43 11.98 5.44
CA GLY A 29 6.76 11.73 4.18
C GLY A 29 5.71 10.61 4.28
N VAL A 30 4.65 10.78 3.52
CA VAL A 30 3.53 9.83 3.45
C VAL A 30 3.48 9.21 2.06
N LEU A 31 3.22 7.90 2.02
CA LEU A 31 3.03 7.17 0.77
C LEU A 31 1.54 6.96 0.54
N ALA A 32 1.00 7.61 -0.49
CA ALA A 32 -0.38 7.42 -0.95
C ALA A 32 -0.40 6.54 -2.21
N ILE A 33 -1.12 5.43 -2.16
CA ILE A 33 -1.20 4.44 -3.24
C ILE A 33 -2.64 4.34 -3.72
N HIS A 34 -2.86 4.63 -5.00
CA HIS A 34 -4.16 4.44 -5.63
C HIS A 34 -4.41 2.94 -5.90
N ILE A 35 -5.48 2.40 -5.30
CA ILE A 35 -5.80 0.97 -5.33
C ILE A 35 -7.19 0.68 -5.89
N THR A 36 -7.76 1.62 -6.64
CA THR A 36 -9.03 1.44 -7.35
C THR A 36 -8.83 0.46 -8.50
N ASN A 37 -8.89 -0.84 -8.21
CA ASN A 37 -8.83 -1.88 -9.21
C ASN A 37 -10.02 -2.82 -9.05
N ARG A 38 -10.72 -3.07 -10.16
CA ARG A 38 -11.88 -3.98 -10.19
C ARG A 38 -11.48 -5.46 -10.19
N TYR A 39 -10.23 -5.76 -10.56
CA TYR A 39 -9.75 -7.12 -10.74
C TYR A 39 -8.79 -7.57 -9.63
N LEU A 40 -8.19 -6.64 -8.91
CA LEU A 40 -7.13 -6.93 -7.93
C LEU A 40 -7.46 -6.32 -6.58
N ASP A 41 -7.54 -7.16 -5.54
CA ASP A 41 -7.60 -6.68 -4.16
C ASP A 41 -6.17 -6.47 -3.61
N LEU A 42 -5.67 -5.24 -3.68
CA LEU A 42 -4.32 -4.88 -3.22
C LEU A 42 -4.22 -4.63 -1.71
N ARG A 43 -5.34 -4.57 -1.00
CA ARG A 43 -5.40 -4.36 0.46
C ARG A 43 -4.49 -5.30 1.25
N PRO A 44 -4.53 -6.64 1.05
CA PRO A 44 -3.67 -7.55 1.80
C PRO A 44 -2.18 -7.33 1.52
N VAL A 45 -1.79 -7.04 0.27
CA VAL A 45 -0.40 -6.76 -0.11
C VAL A 45 0.11 -5.52 0.63
N ILE A 46 -0.69 -4.46 0.62
CA ILE A 46 -0.34 -3.19 1.27
C ILE A 46 -0.31 -3.33 2.78
N LYS A 47 -1.29 -4.03 3.38
CA LYS A 47 -1.32 -4.29 4.82
C LYS A 47 -0.04 -4.97 5.25
N THR A 48 0.37 -6.02 4.53
CA THR A 48 1.57 -6.76 4.90
C THR A 48 2.85 -5.94 4.71
N ALA A 49 2.92 -5.10 3.66
CA ALA A 49 4.04 -4.18 3.47
C ALA A 49 4.13 -3.16 4.61
N ALA A 50 3.00 -2.58 5.01
CA ALA A 50 2.91 -1.62 6.11
C ALA A 50 3.30 -2.24 7.46
N ASP A 51 2.81 -3.46 7.75
CA ASP A 51 3.15 -4.21 8.95
C ASP A 51 4.64 -4.54 9.02
N PHE A 52 5.22 -4.98 7.90
CA PHE A 52 6.66 -5.25 7.82
C PHE A 52 7.48 -3.99 8.12
N LEU A 53 7.07 -2.85 7.59
CA LEU A 53 7.70 -1.56 7.84
C LEU A 53 7.36 -0.96 9.21
N LYS A 54 6.47 -1.60 9.99
CA LYS A 54 5.92 -1.12 11.27
C LYS A 54 5.31 0.28 11.14
N ARG A 55 4.58 0.51 10.06
CA ARG A 55 3.95 1.79 9.74
C ARG A 55 2.43 1.66 9.72
N PRO A 56 1.69 2.64 10.24
CA PRO A 56 0.24 2.62 10.18
C PRO A 56 -0.22 2.86 8.74
N VAL A 57 -1.31 2.18 8.39
CA VAL A 57 -1.98 2.33 7.10
C VAL A 57 -3.47 2.55 7.33
N ARG A 58 -4.05 3.44 6.51
CA ARG A 58 -5.50 3.67 6.43
C ARG A 58 -5.98 3.64 4.99
N ILE A 59 -7.25 3.28 4.82
CA ILE A 59 -7.95 3.31 3.53
C ILE A 59 -8.82 4.54 3.48
N VAL A 60 -8.62 5.34 2.44
CA VAL A 60 -9.46 6.50 2.11
C VAL A 60 -10.27 6.13 0.88
N ASP A 61 -11.60 6.13 1.03
CA ASP A 61 -12.53 5.99 -0.09
C ASP A 61 -12.97 7.41 -0.49
N ASP A 62 -12.63 7.83 -1.70
CA ASP A 62 -13.17 9.03 -2.32
C ASP A 62 -14.41 8.63 -3.13
N ALA A 63 -15.56 9.23 -2.82
CA ALA A 63 -16.82 8.90 -3.48
C ALA A 63 -16.85 9.31 -4.96
N GLY A 64 -15.96 10.21 -5.36
CA GLY A 64 -16.06 10.97 -6.59
C GLY A 64 -17.19 12.00 -6.52
N ASP A 65 -17.08 13.01 -7.36
CA ASP A 65 -18.09 14.00 -7.63
C ASP A 65 -18.33 13.99 -9.14
N SER A 66 -19.50 13.46 -9.53
CA SER A 66 -19.90 13.36 -10.93
C SER A 66 -20.02 14.72 -11.61
N ASP A 67 -20.33 15.76 -10.85
CA ASP A 67 -20.49 17.12 -11.38
C ASP A 67 -19.12 17.79 -11.61
N GLN A 68 -18.08 17.30 -10.92
CA GLN A 68 -16.67 17.71 -11.10
C GLN A 68 -15.87 16.73 -11.97
N GLY A 69 -16.50 15.67 -12.50
CA GLY A 69 -15.85 14.66 -13.32
C GLY A 69 -14.86 13.76 -12.57
N THR A 70 -14.93 13.69 -11.23
CA THR A 70 -14.07 12.80 -10.43
C THR A 70 -14.79 11.47 -10.19
N PHE A 71 -14.07 10.37 -10.43
CA PHE A 71 -14.60 9.02 -10.26
C PHE A 71 -14.24 8.46 -8.89
N ARG A 72 -15.14 7.62 -8.36
CA ARG A 72 -14.93 6.89 -7.11
C ARG A 72 -13.56 6.23 -7.11
N SER A 73 -12.73 6.61 -6.13
CA SER A 73 -11.39 6.07 -5.99
C SER A 73 -11.13 5.58 -4.57
N ARG A 74 -10.20 4.65 -4.44
CA ARG A 74 -9.73 4.12 -3.18
C ARG A 74 -8.23 4.29 -3.11
N TRP A 75 -7.78 4.82 -1.99
CA TRP A 75 -6.38 5.06 -1.69
C TRP A 75 -6.00 4.31 -0.43
N ALA A 76 -4.80 3.75 -0.42
CA ALA A 76 -4.14 3.32 0.79
C ALA A 76 -3.05 4.32 1.14
N VAL A 77 -3.12 4.85 2.35
CA VAL A 77 -2.19 5.88 2.84
C VAL A 77 -1.37 5.25 3.95
N ILE A 78 -0.05 5.19 3.75
CA ILE A 78 0.91 4.68 4.73
C ILE A 78 1.72 5.86 5.26
N ALA A 79 1.61 6.12 6.56
CA ALA A 79 2.26 7.25 7.22
C ALA A 79 3.46 6.79 8.06
N GLN A 80 4.18 7.76 8.64
CA GLN A 80 5.26 7.49 9.59
C GLN A 80 4.74 7.02 10.95
N ASP A 81 3.63 7.61 11.40
CA ASP A 81 2.96 7.30 12.66
C ASP A 81 1.47 7.66 12.57
N ASP A 82 0.70 7.33 13.61
CA ASP A 82 -0.76 7.54 13.63
C ASP A 82 -1.15 9.03 13.75
N THR A 83 -0.24 9.93 14.15
CA THR A 83 -0.55 11.35 14.33
C THR A 83 -0.97 12.02 13.02
N PHE A 84 -0.46 11.53 11.88
CA PHE A 84 -0.86 11.99 10.56
C PHE A 84 -2.36 11.81 10.29
N PHE A 85 -2.98 10.77 10.85
CA PHE A 85 -4.41 10.50 10.66
C PHE A 85 -5.29 11.27 11.64
N CYS A 86 -4.72 12.06 12.55
CA CYS A 86 -5.48 12.97 13.42
C CYS A 86 -5.90 14.25 12.71
N HIS A 87 -5.40 14.52 11.49
CA HIS A 87 -5.85 15.66 10.69
C HIS A 87 -7.29 15.48 10.19
N ASP A 88 -8.08 16.55 10.18
CA ASP A 88 -9.50 16.54 9.81
C ASP A 88 -9.78 15.90 8.44
N GLY A 89 -8.83 16.03 7.50
CA GLY A 89 -8.92 15.41 6.17
C GLY A 89 -8.89 13.88 6.15
N PHE A 90 -8.60 13.22 7.29
CA PHE A 90 -8.58 11.76 7.42
C PHE A 90 -9.63 11.22 8.40
N ALA A 91 -10.65 12.03 8.77
CA ALA A 91 -11.71 11.58 9.66
C ALA A 91 -12.43 10.31 9.14
N ASP A 92 -12.62 10.20 7.82
CA ASP A 92 -13.25 9.04 7.17
C ASP A 92 -12.26 7.90 6.84
N ALA A 93 -10.99 8.03 7.21
CA ALA A 93 -9.95 7.06 6.89
C ALA A 93 -10.14 5.77 7.73
N LYS A 94 -10.35 4.65 7.06
CA LYS A 94 -10.66 3.37 7.70
C LYS A 94 -9.42 2.58 8.03
N LEU A 95 -9.45 1.86 9.15
CA LEU A 95 -8.43 0.85 9.47
C LEU A 95 -8.41 -0.25 8.40
N LEU A 96 -7.20 -0.61 7.98
CA LEU A 96 -7.01 -1.76 7.10
C LEU A 96 -6.93 -3.03 7.93
N ALA A 97 -7.99 -3.83 7.90
CA ALA A 97 -8.06 -5.09 8.64
C ALA A 97 -7.07 -6.13 8.09
N ASP A 98 -6.57 -6.98 9.00
CA ASP A 98 -5.78 -8.15 8.62
C ASP A 98 -6.64 -9.15 7.85
N LYS A 99 -6.05 -9.77 6.83
CA LYS A 99 -6.66 -10.89 6.13
C LYS A 99 -6.06 -12.19 6.67
N PRO A 100 -6.74 -12.92 7.57
CA PRO A 100 -6.22 -14.16 8.14
C PRO A 100 -5.92 -15.18 7.03
N GLY A 101 -4.74 -15.79 7.10
CA GLY A 101 -4.26 -16.76 6.08
C GLY A 101 -3.54 -16.14 4.88
N PHE A 102 -3.45 -14.81 4.77
CA PHE A 102 -2.62 -14.17 3.75
C PHE A 102 -1.14 -14.27 4.14
N LYS A 103 -0.42 -15.21 3.53
CA LYS A 103 1.04 -15.29 3.66
C LYS A 103 1.68 -14.34 2.65
N PRO A 104 2.43 -13.30 3.07
CA PRO A 104 3.25 -12.53 2.15
C PRO A 104 4.33 -13.42 1.56
N TRP A 105 4.27 -13.66 0.25
CA TRP A 105 5.32 -14.37 -0.44
C TRP A 105 6.54 -13.46 -0.58
N GLN A 106 7.68 -13.90 -0.05
CA GLN A 106 8.96 -13.24 -0.32
C GLN A 106 9.33 -13.52 -1.78
N ASP A 107 9.52 -12.44 -2.53
CA ASP A 107 10.18 -12.34 -3.84
C ASP A 107 9.54 -12.94 -5.11
N ASP A 108 8.39 -13.63 -5.06
CA ASP A 108 7.77 -14.24 -6.27
C ASP A 108 6.41 -13.66 -6.69
N TYR A 109 6.06 -12.43 -6.28
CA TYR A 109 4.82 -11.76 -6.74
C TYR A 109 4.91 -11.18 -8.17
N SER A 110 5.44 -11.95 -9.12
CA SER A 110 5.09 -11.76 -10.54
C SER A 110 3.69 -12.31 -10.85
N SER A 111 3.05 -13.02 -9.91
CA SER A 111 1.70 -13.55 -10.08
C SER A 111 0.66 -12.66 -9.40
N LEU A 112 0.05 -11.77 -10.19
CA LEU A 112 -1.22 -11.10 -9.88
C LEU A 112 -2.35 -12.09 -9.55
N PHE A 113 -2.15 -13.39 -9.79
CA PHE A 113 -3.13 -14.45 -9.59
C PHE A 113 -3.68 -14.59 -8.17
N ALA A 114 -2.90 -14.25 -7.14
CA ALA A 114 -3.33 -14.40 -5.74
C ALA A 114 -4.21 -13.23 -5.23
N VAL A 115 -4.33 -12.15 -6.02
CA VAL A 115 -5.21 -11.00 -5.74
C VAL A 115 -6.38 -10.89 -6.72
N LEU A 116 -6.47 -11.81 -7.69
CA LEU A 116 -7.65 -11.96 -8.55
C LEU A 116 -8.84 -12.39 -7.69
N GLN A 117 -9.96 -11.70 -7.87
CA GLN A 117 -11.26 -12.10 -7.33
C GLN A 117 -11.96 -13.11 -8.24
#